data_AF-A0A9X3EIX0-F1
#
_entry.id   AF-A0A9X3EIX0-F1
#
_cell.length_a   1.000
_cell.length_b   1.000
_cell.length_c   1.000
_cell.angle_alpha   90.00
_cell.angle_beta   90.00
_cell.angle_gamma   90.00
#
_symmetry.space_group_name_H-M   'P 1'
#
loop_
_entity.id
_entity.type
_entity.pdbx_description
1 polymer ?
#
loop_
_entity_poly.entity_id
_entity_poly.type
_entity_poly.pdbx_seq_one_letter_code
_entity_poly.pdbx_strand_id
1 'polypeptide(L)'
;MQDLVGDLEKAREAFESAIDHDPGGGLQHYNLGAVLERLGREMDAEVCYRRANECDPHGGMYEAIAALGALLRRQGRLEEAEQIYDLYLSDDSINVEILVEHGICLSDLDRLDEAIDRFDFALSLDPETRGRSTTRRSRSIASVATSKPWARSSGPASSTRATR
;
A
#
# COMPACT_ATOMS: atom_id res chain seq x y z
N MET A 1 -6.14 -24.71 21.14
CA MET A 1 -5.08 -24.38 20.16
C MET A 1 -5.08 -25.33 18.96
N GLN A 2 -5.22 -26.65 19.15
CA GLN A 2 -5.30 -27.61 18.03
C GLN A 2 -6.44 -27.34 17.04
N ASP A 3 -7.62 -26.96 17.53
CA ASP A 3 -8.77 -26.70 16.66
C ASP A 3 -8.57 -25.48 15.76
N LEU A 4 -7.96 -24.42 16.29
CA LEU A 4 -7.68 -23.19 15.52
C LEU A 4 -6.68 -23.44 14.39
N VAL A 5 -5.61 -24.20 14.65
CA VAL A 5 -4.62 -24.53 13.62
C VAL A 5 -5.25 -25.43 12.55
N GLY A 6 -6.07 -26.41 12.95
CA GLY A 6 -6.80 -27.27 12.02
C GLY A 6 -7.79 -26.50 11.14
N ASP A 7 -8.46 -25.49 11.70
CA ASP A 7 -9.39 -24.64 10.94
C ASP A 7 -8.66 -23.68 9.98
N LEU A 8 -7.49 -23.18 10.38
CA LEU A 8 -6.64 -22.37 9.50
C LEU A 8 -6.06 -23.18 8.34
N GLU A 9 -5.65 -24.43 8.58
CA GLU A 9 -5.18 -25.33 7.50
C GLU A 9 -6.29 -25.63 6.48
N LYS A 10 -7.53 -25.88 6.94
CA LYS A 10 -8.69 -26.03 6.03
C LYS A 10 -9.00 -24.75 5.26
N ALA A 11 -8.88 -23.59 5.92
CA ALA A 11 -9.07 -22.31 5.24
C ALA A 11 -8.01 -22.09 4.15
N ARG A 12 -6.75 -22.45 4.42
CA ARG A 12 -5.67 -22.43 3.43
C ARG A 12 -6.04 -23.25 2.20
N GLU A 13 -6.41 -24.52 2.38
CA GLU A 13 -6.79 -25.42 1.30
C GLU A 13 -7.98 -24.89 0.49
N ALA A 14 -8.97 -24.30 1.15
CA ALA A 14 -10.12 -23.70 0.49
C ALA A 14 -9.74 -22.48 -0.38
N PHE A 15 -8.84 -21.62 0.10
CA PHE A 15 -8.36 -20.47 -0.67
C PHE A 15 -7.43 -20.89 -1.82
N GLU A 16 -6.58 -21.90 -1.62
CA GLU A 16 -5.76 -22.49 -2.70
C GLU A 16 -6.66 -23.03 -3.82
N SER A 17 -7.71 -23.79 -3.48
CA SER A 17 -8.68 -24.27 -4.46
C SER A 17 -9.46 -23.12 -5.13
N ALA A 18 -9.75 -22.04 -4.43
CA ALA A 18 -10.41 -20.87 -5.02
C ALA A 18 -9.50 -20.16 -6.04
N ILE A 19 -8.20 -20.05 -5.76
CA ILE A 19 -7.19 -19.48 -6.67
C ILE A 19 -7.04 -20.36 -7.91
N ASP A 20 -7.08 -21.68 -7.78
CA ASP A 20 -7.02 -22.59 -8.93
C ASP A 20 -8.20 -22.40 -9.89
N HIS A 21 -9.37 -21.98 -9.38
CA HIS A 21 -10.56 -21.69 -10.19
C HIS A 21 -10.58 -20.26 -10.75
N ASP A 22 -10.09 -19.28 -10.00
CA ASP A 22 -9.99 -17.88 -10.42
C ASP A 22 -8.64 -17.28 -9.99
N PRO A 23 -7.59 -17.42 -10.84
CA PRO A 23 -6.26 -16.93 -10.51
C PRO A 23 -6.14 -15.41 -10.47
N GLY A 24 -7.10 -14.68 -11.05
CA GLY A 24 -7.08 -13.23 -11.19
C GLY A 24 -7.67 -12.47 -10.00
N GLY A 25 -8.25 -13.18 -9.02
CA GLY A 25 -8.86 -12.56 -7.86
C GLY A 25 -7.85 -12.15 -6.80
N GLY A 26 -7.56 -10.84 -6.68
CA GLY A 26 -6.66 -10.31 -5.65
C GLY A 26 -7.12 -10.61 -4.22
N LEU A 27 -8.43 -10.69 -3.99
CA LEU A 27 -9.03 -10.98 -2.68
C LEU A 27 -8.66 -12.38 -2.16
N GLN A 28 -8.59 -13.38 -3.04
CA GLN A 28 -8.27 -14.76 -2.70
C GLN A 28 -6.80 -14.86 -2.26
N HIS A 29 -5.91 -14.19 -2.99
CA HIS A 29 -4.49 -14.09 -2.61
C HIS A 29 -4.32 -13.36 -1.28
N TYR A 30 -5.01 -12.25 -1.06
CA TYR A 30 -4.98 -11.54 0.24
C TYR A 30 -5.43 -12.44 1.40
N ASN A 31 -6.57 -13.11 1.25
CA ASN A 31 -7.10 -13.98 2.30
C ASN A 31 -6.20 -15.18 2.59
N LEU A 32 -5.61 -15.78 1.55
CA LEU A 32 -4.61 -16.83 1.71
C LEU A 32 -3.39 -16.31 2.49
N GLY A 33 -2.91 -15.11 2.16
CA GLY A 33 -1.82 -14.45 2.89
C GLY A 33 -2.12 -14.27 4.37
N ALA A 34 -3.32 -13.78 4.70
CA ALA A 34 -3.75 -13.58 6.09
C ALA A 34 -3.84 -14.90 6.88
N VAL A 35 -4.28 -15.99 6.23
CA VAL A 35 -4.28 -17.33 6.84
C VAL A 35 -2.86 -17.83 7.07
N LEU A 36 -1.97 -17.68 6.08
CA LEU A 36 -0.56 -18.09 6.18
C LEU A 36 0.18 -17.34 7.28
N GLU A 37 -0.08 -16.05 7.43
CA GLU A 37 0.49 -15.24 8.51
C GLU A 37 0.06 -15.75 9.89
N ARG A 38 -1.23 -16.09 10.06
CA ARG A 38 -1.76 -16.69 11.30
C ARG A 38 -1.19 -18.08 11.59
N LEU A 39 -0.73 -18.79 10.56
CA LEU A 39 -0.02 -20.06 10.66
C LEU A 39 1.50 -19.88 10.91
N GLY A 40 2.00 -18.65 10.94
CA GLY A 40 3.42 -18.34 11.11
C GLY A 40 4.25 -18.52 9.83
N ARG A 41 3.62 -18.72 8.67
CA ARG A 41 4.24 -18.86 7.36
C ARG A 41 4.41 -17.49 6.69
N GLU A 42 5.18 -16.62 7.32
CA GLU A 42 5.31 -15.21 6.91
C GLU A 42 5.86 -15.01 5.50
N MET A 43 6.84 -15.83 5.08
CA MET A 43 7.40 -15.73 3.72
C MET A 43 6.37 -16.06 2.63
N ASP A 44 5.52 -17.04 2.88
CA ASP A 44 4.46 -17.42 1.93
C ASP A 44 3.35 -16.35 1.92
N ALA A 45 3.04 -15.79 3.10
CA ALA A 45 2.09 -14.69 3.21
C ALA A 45 2.53 -13.45 2.41
N GLU A 46 3.81 -13.10 2.46
CA GLU A 46 4.37 -12.00 1.66
C GLU A 46 4.15 -12.21 0.15
N VAL A 47 4.42 -13.42 -0.35
CA VAL A 47 4.19 -13.77 -1.76
C VAL A 47 2.72 -13.58 -2.12
N CYS A 48 1.81 -14.05 -1.26
CA CYS A 48 0.37 -13.89 -1.45
C CYS A 48 -0.06 -12.42 -1.48
N TYR A 49 0.41 -11.57 -0.56
CA TYR A 49 0.05 -10.15 -0.57
C TYR A 49 0.60 -9.42 -1.82
N ARG A 50 1.80 -9.77 -2.29
CA ARG A 50 2.33 -9.24 -3.56
C ARG A 50 1.49 -9.66 -4.76
N ARG A 51 1.08 -10.94 -4.82
CA ARG A 51 0.16 -11.43 -5.87
C ARG A 51 -1.18 -10.72 -5.83
N ALA A 52 -1.73 -10.46 -4.64
CA ALA A 52 -2.97 -9.72 -4.49
C ALA A 52 -2.88 -8.32 -5.13
N ASN A 53 -1.76 -7.62 -4.93
CA ASN A 53 -1.50 -6.33 -5.55
C ASN A 53 -1.26 -6.42 -7.08
N GLU A 54 -0.59 -7.47 -7.56
CA GLU A 54 -0.40 -7.69 -9.00
C GLU A 54 -1.72 -7.97 -9.74
N CYS A 55 -2.68 -8.62 -9.08
CA CYS A 55 -4.00 -8.92 -9.62
C CYS A 55 -4.90 -7.68 -9.72
N ASP A 56 -4.69 -6.66 -8.88
CA ASP A 56 -5.45 -5.41 -8.89
C ASP A 56 -4.52 -4.18 -8.97
N PRO A 57 -3.96 -3.90 -10.16
CA PRO A 57 -3.01 -2.82 -10.36
C PRO A 57 -3.63 -1.41 -10.29
N HIS A 58 -4.96 -1.30 -10.12
CA HIS A 58 -5.68 -0.02 -10.02
C HIS A 58 -5.96 0.41 -8.58
N GLY A 59 -5.28 -0.20 -7.62
CA GLY A 59 -5.31 0.23 -6.23
C GLY A 59 -6.59 -0.14 -5.47
N GLY A 60 -7.42 -1.04 -6.02
CA GLY A 60 -8.63 -1.52 -5.35
C GLY A 60 -8.35 -2.41 -4.14
N MET A 61 -7.13 -2.97 -4.03
CA MET A 61 -6.68 -3.85 -2.95
C MET A 61 -5.72 -3.16 -1.97
N TYR A 62 -6.18 -2.09 -1.32
CA TYR A 62 -5.37 -1.41 -0.30
C TYR A 62 -5.14 -2.29 0.94
N GLU A 63 -6.04 -3.23 1.26
CA GLU A 63 -5.87 -4.17 2.37
C GLU A 63 -4.61 -5.04 2.19
N ALA A 64 -4.31 -5.44 0.95
CA ALA A 64 -3.09 -6.20 0.63
C ALA A 64 -1.83 -5.35 0.79
N ILE A 65 -1.89 -4.07 0.43
CA ILE A 65 -0.79 -3.10 0.60
C ILE A 65 -0.54 -2.85 2.10
N ALA A 66 -1.59 -2.61 2.88
CA ALA A 66 -1.52 -2.43 4.32
C ALA A 66 -0.87 -3.65 4.99
N ALA A 67 -1.36 -4.85 4.67
CA ALA A 67 -0.85 -6.10 5.23
C ALA A 67 0.60 -6.39 4.81
N LEU A 68 0.95 -6.17 3.54
CA LEU A 68 2.33 -6.33 3.06
C LEU A 68 3.28 -5.39 3.78
N GLY A 69 2.95 -4.10 3.89
CA GLY A 69 3.80 -3.13 4.56
C GLY A 69 3.92 -3.40 6.07
N ALA A 70 2.83 -3.82 6.73
CA ALA A 70 2.87 -4.19 8.15
C ALA A 70 3.74 -5.43 8.40
N LEU A 71 3.66 -6.43 7.51
CA LEU A 71 4.51 -7.62 7.55
C LEU A 71 5.98 -7.25 7.37
N LEU A 72 6.30 -6.44 6.36
CA LEU A 72 7.66 -5.95 6.09
C LEU A 72 8.22 -5.15 7.28
N ARG A 73 7.40 -4.29 7.89
CA ARG A 73 7.78 -3.56 9.10
C ARG A 73 8.12 -4.48 10.27
N ARG A 74 7.30 -5.51 10.51
CA ARG A 74 7.56 -6.53 11.54
C ARG A 74 8.85 -7.30 11.29
N GLN A 75 9.22 -7.51 10.02
CA GLN A 75 10.48 -8.12 9.62
C GLN A 75 11.69 -7.16 9.67
N GLY A 76 11.48 -5.88 10.00
CA GLY A 76 12.52 -4.85 10.01
C GLY A 76 12.93 -4.33 8.62
N ARG A 77 12.17 -4.66 7.57
CA ARG A 77 12.38 -4.20 6.19
C ARG A 77 11.64 -2.88 5.97
N LEU A 78 12.01 -1.87 6.76
CA LEU A 78 11.27 -0.61 6.86
C LEU A 78 11.32 0.22 5.58
N GLU A 79 12.47 0.28 4.90
CA GLU A 79 12.62 1.01 3.64
C GLU A 79 11.77 0.41 2.52
N GLU A 80 11.63 -0.91 2.52
CA GLU A 80 10.79 -1.60 1.53
C GLU A 80 9.31 -1.38 1.83
N ALA A 81 8.90 -1.40 3.10
CA ALA A 81 7.54 -1.07 3.50
C ALA A 81 7.19 0.38 3.09
N GLU A 82 8.08 1.34 3.32
CA GLU A 82 7.90 2.73 2.90
C GLU A 82 7.73 2.84 1.38
N GLN A 83 8.55 2.14 0.60
CA GLN A 83 8.46 2.15 -0.85
C GLN A 83 7.11 1.61 -1.36
N ILE A 84 6.58 0.56 -0.72
CA ILE A 84 5.27 -0.01 -1.05
C ILE A 84 4.14 1.00 -0.81
N TYR A 85 4.17 1.70 0.33
CA TYR A 85 3.18 2.73 0.64
C TYR A 85 3.31 3.99 -0.24
N ASP A 86 4.53 4.47 -0.49
CA ASP A 86 4.76 5.66 -1.35
C ASP A 86 4.32 5.37 -2.79
N LEU A 87 4.56 4.16 -3.30
CA LEU A 87 4.09 3.75 -4.63
C LEU A 87 2.55 3.74 -4.72
N TYR A 88 1.87 3.15 -3.73
CA TYR A 88 0.40 3.13 -3.71
C TYR A 88 -0.19 4.55 -3.67
N LEU A 89 0.36 5.43 -2.83
CA LEU A 89 -0.11 6.81 -2.69
C LEU A 89 0.27 7.71 -3.88
N SER A 90 1.23 7.31 -4.72
CA SER A 90 1.69 8.10 -5.87
C SER A 90 0.69 8.16 -7.03
N ASP A 91 -0.27 7.24 -7.09
CA ASP A 91 -1.30 7.17 -8.14
C ASP A 91 -2.54 8.03 -7.81
N ASP A 92 -2.35 9.18 -7.15
CA ASP A 92 -3.39 10.05 -6.60
C ASP A 92 -4.44 9.32 -5.72
N SER A 93 -4.09 8.13 -5.22
CA SER A 93 -4.94 7.31 -4.38
C SER A 93 -4.98 7.89 -2.97
N ILE A 94 -6.05 8.63 -2.66
CA ILE A 94 -6.31 9.13 -1.31
C ILE A 94 -6.96 8.01 -0.49
N ASN A 95 -6.13 7.29 0.28
CA ASN A 95 -6.58 6.25 1.21
C ASN A 95 -6.11 6.56 2.62
N VAL A 96 -7.05 6.83 3.53
CA VAL A 96 -6.77 7.22 4.93
C VAL A 96 -6.02 6.11 5.67
N GLU A 97 -6.37 4.85 5.44
CA GLU A 97 -5.73 3.70 6.08
C GLU A 97 -4.24 3.62 5.69
N ILE A 98 -3.95 3.74 4.39
CA ILE A 98 -2.57 3.70 3.90
C ILE A 98 -1.77 4.93 4.35
N LEU A 99 -2.39 6.11 4.45
CA LEU A 99 -1.73 7.30 5.00
C LEU A 99 -1.31 7.10 6.46
N VAL A 100 -2.16 6.45 7.26
CA VAL A 100 -1.85 6.11 8.65
C VAL A 100 -0.73 5.09 8.70
N GLU A 101 -0.83 3.97 7.98
CA GLU A 101 0.22 2.95 7.96
C GLU A 101 1.58 3.47 7.49
N HIS A 102 1.57 4.35 6.48
CA HIS A 102 2.77 5.04 6.04
C HIS A 102 3.35 5.97 7.11
N GLY A 103 2.51 6.72 7.84
CA GLY A 103 2.94 7.54 8.97
C GLY A 103 3.58 6.71 10.09
N ILE A 104 3.04 5.52 10.36
CA ILE A 104 3.63 4.60 11.34
C ILE A 104 4.97 4.08 10.83
N CYS A 105 5.06 3.69 9.55
CA CYS A 105 6.32 3.27 8.92
C CYS A 105 7.41 4.34 9.00
N LEU A 106 7.06 5.59 8.72
CA LEU A 106 7.98 6.74 8.85
C LEU A 106 8.42 6.96 10.29
N SER A 107 7.54 6.71 11.26
CA SER A 107 7.88 6.79 12.68
C SER A 107 8.89 5.71 13.07
N ASP A 108 8.72 4.48 12.57
CA ASP A 108 9.69 3.39 12.77
C ASP A 108 11.06 3.69 12.13
N LEU A 109 11.07 4.49 11.05
CA LEU A 109 12.27 5.00 10.37
C LEU A 109 12.88 6.26 11.04
N ASP A 110 12.34 6.72 12.18
CA ASP A 110 12.73 7.97 12.87
C ASP A 110 12.54 9.25 12.02
N ARG A 111 11.71 9.19 10.97
CA ARG A 111 11.34 10.33 10.10
C ARG A 111 10.09 11.03 10.64
N LEU A 112 10.18 11.51 11.88
CA LEU A 112 9.04 11.98 12.67
C LEU A 112 8.29 13.17 12.06
N ASP A 113 9.01 14.12 11.45
CA ASP A 113 8.37 15.28 10.80
C ASP A 113 7.48 14.85 9.64
N GLU A 114 7.95 13.90 8.81
CA GLU A 114 7.18 13.38 7.68
C GLU A 114 6.02 12.49 8.16
N ALA A 115 6.19 11.76 9.26
CA ALA A 115 5.11 10.99 9.88
C ALA A 115 3.96 11.91 10.34
N ILE A 116 4.29 13.02 11.00
CA ILE A 116 3.31 14.04 11.42
C ILE A 116 2.55 14.59 10.21
N ASP A 117 3.26 14.91 9.13
CA ASP A 117 2.62 15.43 7.91
C ASP A 117 1.61 14.42 7.33
N ARG A 118 1.89 13.11 7.37
CA ARG A 118 0.96 12.06 6.90
C ARG A 118 -0.25 11.93 7.81
N PHE A 119 -0.06 11.96 9.13
CA PHE A 119 -1.18 11.91 10.08
C PHE A 119 -2.06 13.16 10.01
N ASP A 120 -1.47 14.34 9.90
CA ASP A 120 -2.21 15.60 9.74
C ASP A 120 -3.01 15.59 8.43
N PHE A 121 -2.44 15.04 7.34
CA PHE A 121 -3.17 14.88 6.10
C PHE A 121 -4.33 13.88 6.24
N ALA A 122 -4.11 12.71 6.83
CA ALA A 122 -5.17 11.73 7.13
C ALA A 122 -6.32 12.34 7.95
N LEU A 123 -5.99 13.09 9.01
CA LEU A 123 -6.96 13.79 9.85
C LEU A 123 -7.71 14.89 9.10
N SER A 124 -7.11 15.53 8.10
CA SER A 124 -7.79 16.56 7.31
C SER A 124 -8.87 16.02 6.37
N LEU A 125 -8.82 14.71 6.08
CA LEU A 125 -9.76 14.01 5.20
C LEU A 125 -11.03 13.55 5.91
N ASP A 126 -11.02 13.50 7.25
CA ASP A 126 -12.21 13.25 8.05
C ASP A 126 -13.15 14.50 8.02
N PRO A 127 -14.42 14.35 7.60
CA PRO A 127 -15.38 15.45 7.58
C PRO A 127 -15.61 16.11 8.95
N GLU A 128 -15.48 15.38 10.07
CA GLU A 128 -15.75 15.90 11.42
C GLU A 128 -14.62 16.80 11.96
N THR A 129 -13.37 16.52 11.61
CA THR A 129 -12.18 17.29 12.00
C THR A 129 -11.99 18.57 11.19
N ARG A 130 -12.57 18.66 9.97
CA ARG A 130 -12.52 19.85 9.11
C ARG A 130 -13.04 21.13 9.78
N GLY A 131 -13.90 21.00 10.80
CA GLY A 131 -14.40 22.11 11.61
C GLY A 131 -13.50 22.52 12.79
N ARG A 132 -12.45 21.75 13.12
CA ARG A 132 -11.60 21.95 14.30
C ARG A 132 -10.16 22.38 14.00
N SER A 133 -9.65 22.13 12.78
CA SER A 133 -8.24 22.32 12.42
C SER A 133 -7.96 23.57 11.57
N THR A 134 -8.44 24.77 11.98
CA THR A 134 -7.99 26.03 11.33
C THR A 134 -6.72 26.61 11.92
N THR A 135 -6.01 25.94 12.85
CA THR A 135 -4.82 26.55 13.45
C THR A 135 -3.82 25.49 13.90
N ARG A 136 -2.91 25.11 12.98
CA ARG A 136 -1.44 25.09 13.15
C ARG A 136 -0.83 24.22 12.02
N ARG A 137 -0.11 24.87 11.10
CA ARG A 137 0.69 24.32 9.98
C ARG A 137 -0.04 23.85 8.70
N SER A 138 -1.07 24.57 8.26
CA SER A 138 -1.44 24.61 6.83
C SER A 138 -0.50 25.52 6.02
N ARG A 139 0.82 25.22 6.01
CA ARG A 139 1.76 25.82 5.07
C ARG A 139 2.58 24.72 4.40
N SER A 140 2.36 24.61 3.09
CA SER A 140 3.22 23.96 2.08
C SER A 140 2.93 22.50 1.68
N ILE A 141 1.68 22.15 1.37
CA ILE A 141 1.43 21.06 0.40
C ILE A 141 1.40 21.55 -1.06
N ALA A 142 1.47 22.88 -1.31
CA ALA A 142 1.46 23.44 -2.67
C ALA A 142 2.87 23.70 -3.27
N SER A 143 3.98 23.31 -2.61
CA SER A 143 5.33 23.66 -3.08
C SER A 143 6.33 22.50 -3.18
N VAL A 144 5.96 21.26 -2.85
CA VAL A 144 6.90 20.10 -2.85
C VAL A 144 6.73 19.16 -4.05
N ALA A 145 5.70 19.38 -4.89
CA ALA A 145 5.51 18.61 -6.12
C ALA A 145 6.53 18.90 -7.25
N THR A 146 7.51 19.78 -7.04
CA THR A 146 8.49 20.18 -8.07
C THR A 146 9.91 19.66 -7.88
N SER A 147 10.17 18.77 -6.91
CA SER A 147 11.52 18.24 -6.70
C SER A 147 11.59 16.72 -6.52
N LYS A 148 11.15 15.94 -7.51
CA LYS A 148 11.67 14.57 -7.73
C LYS A 148 12.06 14.41 -9.23
N PRO A 149 13.29 13.97 -9.58
CA PRO A 149 13.83 14.11 -10.95
C PRO A 149 13.43 13.01 -11.95
N TRP A 150 12.58 12.05 -11.60
CA TRP A 150 12.40 10.85 -12.43
C TRP A 150 11.30 10.97 -13.50
N ALA A 151 10.54 12.07 -13.55
CA ALA A 151 9.50 12.31 -14.54
C ALA A 151 10.01 13.08 -15.80
N ARG A 152 11.08 12.61 -16.46
CA ARG A 152 11.42 13.02 -17.85
C ARG A 152 12.09 11.91 -18.65
N SER A 153 11.28 11.02 -19.21
CA SER A 153 11.50 10.41 -20.53
C SER A 153 10.18 9.76 -20.91
N SER A 154 9.42 10.26 -21.88
CA SER A 154 9.64 9.92 -23.28
C SER A 154 8.82 10.86 -24.15
N GLY A 155 9.46 11.58 -25.07
CA GLY A 155 8.76 12.24 -26.17
C GLY A 155 8.62 11.28 -27.36
N PRO A 156 7.62 11.48 -28.23
CA PRO A 156 7.76 11.09 -29.63
C PRO A 156 8.12 12.32 -30.47
N ALA A 157 9.19 12.17 -31.25
CA ALA A 157 9.61 13.11 -32.27
C ALA A 157 8.53 13.23 -33.35
N SER A 158 7.95 14.41 -33.49
CA SER A 158 7.18 14.82 -34.66
C SER A 158 8.14 15.13 -35.80
N SER A 159 8.20 14.28 -36.83
CA SER A 159 8.81 14.62 -38.12
C SER A 159 7.72 14.84 -39.17
N THR A 160 7.36 16.10 -39.36
CA THR A 160 6.65 16.58 -40.54
C THR A 160 7.66 16.72 -41.67
N ARG A 161 7.43 16.12 -42.85
CA ARG A 161 7.73 16.84 -44.11
C ARG A 161 6.90 16.35 -45.28
N ALA A 162 6.29 17.33 -45.94
CA ALA A 162 5.47 17.25 -47.12
C ALA A 162 6.29 17.20 -48.43
N THR A 163 5.59 16.74 -49.47
CA THR A 163 5.69 17.08 -50.91
C THR A 163 6.98 16.81 -51.67
N ARG A 164 6.86 15.94 -52.69
CA ARG A 164 6.88 16.39 -54.09
C ARG A 164 6.04 15.49 -54.97
#